data_AF-A0A310SQC1-F1
#
_entry.id   AF-A0A310SQC1-F1
#
_cell.length_a   1.000
_cell.length_b   1.000
_cell.length_c   1.000
_cell.angle_alpha   90.00
_cell.angle_beta   90.00
_cell.angle_gamma   90.00
#
_symmetry.space_group_name_H-M   'P 1'
#
loop_
_entity.id
_entity.type
_entity.pdbx_description
1 polymer ?
#
loop_
_entity_poly.entity_id
_entity_poly.type
_entity_poly.pdbx_seq_one_letter_code
_entity_poly.pdbx_strand_id
1 'polypeptide(L)'
;SNHTAAAAFAIATSASSNPPDKCIDGNRSGSCRDKNRRKESVMSTAATMRVLNVLRHWVSKHAQDFESDQRLKNLTIEFLEDIIYCPNLLPAEHKAASQLLRLITKEEPESNKVDLKKLLSPPTIAHVIREIRHFQQTPYKIELITKVTNYLLDPSLLLDEKDLYHKSLEIEPKTSRLSSSTLIILPPSVSHASTK
;
A
#
# COMPACT_ATOMS: atom_id res chain seq x y z
N SER A 1 15.59 35.82 -46.53
CA SER A 1 14.35 36.36 -45.96
C SER A 1 14.45 36.38 -44.44
N ASN A 2 14.95 37.45 -43.82
CA ASN A 2 15.00 37.61 -42.35
C ASN A 2 14.89 39.08 -41.88
N HIS A 3 14.31 39.98 -42.70
CA HIS A 3 14.17 41.41 -42.32
C HIS A 3 12.94 41.70 -41.44
N THR A 4 12.03 40.73 -41.25
CA THR A 4 10.78 40.93 -40.50
C THR A 4 10.96 40.86 -38.98
N ALA A 5 11.92 40.06 -38.48
CA ALA A 5 12.12 39.91 -37.05
C ALA A 5 12.74 41.17 -36.40
N ALA A 6 13.72 41.79 -37.05
CA ALA A 6 14.38 42.98 -36.52
C ALA A 6 13.44 44.20 -36.44
N ALA A 7 12.53 44.36 -37.42
CA ALA A 7 11.56 45.45 -37.42
C ALA A 7 10.51 45.30 -36.29
N ALA A 8 10.10 44.08 -35.95
CA ALA A 8 9.14 43.82 -34.87
C ALA A 8 9.70 44.19 -33.48
N PHE A 9 11.00 43.98 -33.25
CA PHE A 9 11.65 44.39 -31.98
C PHE A 9 11.76 45.91 -31.83
N ALA A 10 12.05 46.64 -32.92
CA ALA A 10 12.16 48.11 -32.86
C ALA A 10 10.83 48.79 -32.53
N ILE A 11 9.71 48.30 -33.10
CA ILE A 11 8.37 48.88 -32.86
C ILE A 11 7.92 48.66 -31.41
N ALA A 12 8.20 47.49 -30.84
CA ALA A 12 7.83 47.17 -29.45
C ALA A 12 8.53 48.07 -28.42
N THR A 13 9.75 48.55 -28.71
CA THR A 13 10.52 49.41 -27.80
C THR A 13 10.16 50.89 -27.92
N SER A 14 9.72 51.38 -29.09
CA SER A 14 9.38 52.81 -29.27
C SER A 14 8.05 53.26 -28.65
N ALA A 15 7.19 52.33 -28.20
CA ALA A 15 5.86 52.66 -27.67
C ALA A 15 5.78 52.75 -26.13
N SER A 16 6.87 52.53 -25.40
CA SER A 16 6.90 52.75 -23.94
C SER A 16 7.29 54.20 -23.64
N SER A 17 6.37 55.13 -23.91
CA SER A 17 6.46 56.46 -23.33
C SER A 17 6.25 56.35 -21.83
N ASN A 18 7.29 56.65 -21.05
CA ASN A 18 7.21 56.88 -19.61
C ASN A 18 6.09 57.87 -19.28
N PRO A 19 5.23 57.62 -18.28
CA PRO A 19 4.51 58.73 -17.66
C PRO A 19 5.54 59.66 -17.00
N PRO A 20 5.36 60.98 -17.06
CA PRO A 20 6.30 61.94 -16.50
C PRO A 20 6.47 61.68 -15.00
N ASP A 21 7.73 61.65 -14.58
CA ASP A 21 8.16 61.61 -13.20
C ASP A 21 7.76 62.93 -12.52
N LYS A 22 6.51 63.02 -12.07
CA LYS A 22 6.12 63.99 -11.04
C LYS A 22 6.32 63.33 -9.69
N CYS A 23 7.56 63.42 -9.21
CA CYS A 23 7.84 63.48 -7.79
C CYS A 23 7.01 64.62 -7.18
N ILE A 24 5.90 64.27 -6.54
CA ILE A 24 5.36 65.03 -5.42
C ILE A 24 5.20 64.05 -4.26
N ASP A 25 6.14 64.20 -3.34
CA ASP A 25 6.05 64.05 -1.88
C ASP A 25 5.22 62.91 -1.30
N GLY A 26 5.93 62.03 -0.56
CA GLY A 26 5.37 61.38 0.61
C GLY A 26 5.43 59.85 0.62
N ASN A 27 6.27 59.32 1.51
CA ASN A 27 6.05 58.05 2.21
C ASN A 27 6.41 56.71 1.52
N ARG A 28 7.69 56.51 1.16
CA ARG A 28 8.24 55.15 0.88
C ARG A 28 8.72 54.45 2.16
N SER A 29 7.79 54.01 3.00
CA SER A 29 8.10 53.06 4.10
C SER A 29 7.13 51.87 4.21
N GLY A 30 6.14 51.74 3.29
CA GLY A 30 5.12 50.68 3.34
C GLY A 30 5.35 49.45 2.43
N SER A 31 6.05 49.59 1.31
CA SER A 31 6.02 48.57 0.23
C SER A 31 6.70 47.24 0.58
N CYS A 32 7.72 47.25 1.44
CA CYS A 32 8.43 46.03 1.86
C CYS A 32 7.58 45.19 2.84
N ARG A 33 6.78 45.85 3.69
CA ARG A 33 5.98 45.22 4.73
C ARG A 33 4.71 44.55 4.17
N ASP A 34 4.10 45.16 3.15
CA ASP A 34 2.94 44.58 2.44
C ASP A 34 3.28 43.37 1.55
N LYS A 35 4.51 43.33 1.03
CA LYS A 35 5.02 42.12 0.34
C LYS A 35 5.24 40.99 1.35
N ASN A 36 5.68 41.31 2.57
CA ASN A 36 5.92 40.33 3.62
C ASN A 36 4.61 39.73 4.17
N ARG A 37 3.59 40.56 4.48
CA ARG A 37 2.26 40.06 4.92
C ARG A 37 1.57 39.17 3.89
N ARG A 38 1.69 39.49 2.59
CA ARG A 38 1.14 38.64 1.53
C ARG A 38 1.83 37.29 1.45
N LYS A 39 3.17 37.26 1.56
CA LYS A 39 3.94 36.01 1.60
C LYS A 39 3.58 35.17 2.81
N GLU A 40 3.45 35.80 3.98
CA GLU A 40 3.04 35.14 5.23
C GLU A 40 1.62 34.56 5.12
N SER A 41 0.67 35.29 4.52
CA SER A 41 -0.69 34.78 4.27
C SER A 41 -0.68 33.60 3.30
N VAL A 42 0.13 33.63 2.23
CA VAL A 42 0.25 32.50 1.29
C VAL A 42 0.92 31.29 1.95
N MET A 43 1.95 31.52 2.78
CA MET A 43 2.61 30.47 3.54
C MET A 43 1.67 29.87 4.59
N SER A 44 0.88 30.70 5.26
CA SER A 44 -0.17 30.29 6.21
C SER A 44 -1.22 29.46 5.50
N THR A 45 -1.72 29.91 4.34
CA THR A 45 -2.65 29.14 3.51
C THR A 45 -2.06 27.81 3.06
N ALA A 46 -0.82 27.81 2.59
CA ALA A 46 -0.13 26.60 2.18
C ALA A 46 0.00 25.62 3.35
N ALA A 47 0.34 26.11 4.55
CA ALA A 47 0.42 25.31 5.76
C ALA A 47 -0.94 24.71 6.15
N THR A 48 -2.01 25.52 6.16
CA THR A 48 -3.39 25.06 6.43
C THR A 48 -3.79 23.96 5.46
N MET A 49 -3.59 24.16 4.17
CA MET A 49 -3.91 23.15 3.15
C MET A 49 -3.07 21.88 3.29
N ARG A 50 -1.83 21.96 3.77
CA ARG A 50 -1.01 20.77 4.05
C ARG A 50 -1.61 19.96 5.19
N VAL A 51 -2.01 20.59 6.28
CA VAL A 51 -2.66 19.92 7.42
C VAL A 51 -3.97 19.27 6.99
N LEU A 52 -4.84 20.01 6.29
CA LEU A 52 -6.12 19.48 5.80
C LEU A 52 -5.92 18.28 4.85
N ASN A 53 -4.90 18.32 4.00
CA ASN A 53 -4.62 17.21 3.09
C ASN A 53 -4.10 15.97 3.83
N VAL A 54 -3.27 16.12 4.86
CA VAL A 54 -2.82 15.00 5.70
C VAL A 54 -4.02 14.39 6.45
N LEU A 55 -4.86 15.21 7.07
CA LEU A 55 -6.08 14.74 7.73
C LEU A 55 -7.01 14.03 6.75
N ARG A 56 -7.17 14.55 5.53
CA ARG A 56 -7.94 13.87 4.47
C ARG A 56 -7.42 12.48 4.20
N HIS A 57 -6.12 12.34 4.03
CA HIS A 57 -5.51 11.04 3.75
C HIS A 57 -5.74 10.08 4.92
N TRP A 58 -5.52 10.56 6.15
CA TRP A 58 -5.69 9.76 7.35
C TRP A 58 -7.14 9.28 7.50
N VAL A 59 -8.12 10.19 7.45
CA VAL A 59 -9.56 9.85 7.51
C VAL A 59 -9.96 8.88 6.39
N SER A 60 -9.39 9.03 5.19
CA SER A 60 -9.74 8.17 4.05
C SER A 60 -9.10 6.78 4.10
N LYS A 61 -7.92 6.64 4.71
CA LYS A 61 -7.15 5.38 4.72
C LYS A 61 -7.26 4.61 6.04
N HIS A 62 -7.48 5.31 7.14
CA HIS A 62 -7.56 4.75 8.48
C HIS A 62 -8.78 5.32 9.23
N ALA A 63 -9.96 5.27 8.60
CA ALA A 63 -11.21 5.70 9.21
C ALA A 63 -11.48 5.02 10.57
N GLN A 64 -11.03 3.76 10.73
CA GLN A 64 -11.19 2.96 11.95
C GLN A 64 -10.59 3.63 13.19
N ASP A 65 -9.53 4.44 13.07
CA ASP A 65 -8.95 5.16 14.21
C ASP A 65 -9.98 6.11 14.85
N PHE A 66 -10.81 6.75 14.02
CA PHE A 66 -11.87 7.66 14.46
C PHE A 66 -13.16 6.94 14.87
N GLU A 67 -13.41 5.74 14.35
CA GLU A 67 -14.54 4.90 14.81
C GLU A 67 -14.26 4.29 16.18
N SER A 68 -13.03 3.82 16.38
CA SER A 68 -12.59 3.13 17.60
C SER A 68 -12.30 4.10 18.75
N ASP A 69 -11.83 5.31 18.45
CA ASP A 69 -11.56 6.37 19.44
C ASP A 69 -12.45 7.60 19.20
N GLN A 70 -13.56 7.66 19.94
CA GLN A 70 -14.50 8.78 19.88
C GLN A 70 -13.90 10.09 20.41
N ARG A 71 -12.88 10.06 21.28
CA ARG A 71 -12.23 11.27 21.78
C ARG A 71 -11.42 11.92 20.67
N LEU A 72 -10.64 11.12 19.92
CA LEU A 72 -9.90 11.59 18.74
C LEU A 72 -10.85 12.19 17.69
N LYS A 73 -11.96 11.49 17.42
CA LYS A 73 -13.00 11.96 16.49
C LYS A 73 -13.56 13.32 16.89
N ASN A 74 -13.95 13.48 18.15
CA ASN A 74 -14.54 14.73 18.64
C ASN A 74 -13.53 15.89 18.61
N LEU A 75 -12.28 15.68 19.03
CA LEU A 75 -11.23 16.71 18.95
C LEU A 75 -10.93 17.12 17.51
N THR A 76 -10.99 16.18 16.57
CA THR A 76 -10.78 16.47 15.15
C THR A 76 -11.96 17.23 14.55
N ILE A 77 -13.18 16.93 14.98
CA ILE A 77 -14.39 17.69 14.62
C ILE A 77 -14.28 19.13 15.13
N GLU A 78 -13.99 19.31 16.42
CA GLU A 78 -13.81 20.63 17.05
C GLU A 78 -12.74 21.46 16.32
N PHE A 79 -11.59 20.85 16.04
CA PHE A 79 -10.52 21.48 15.26
C PHE A 79 -10.97 21.92 13.84
N LEU A 80 -11.75 21.09 13.15
CA LEU A 80 -12.25 21.42 11.81
C LEU A 80 -13.32 22.52 11.86
N GLU A 81 -14.16 22.53 12.88
CA GLU A 81 -15.13 23.61 13.14
C GLU A 81 -14.41 24.93 13.42
N ASP A 82 -13.40 24.93 14.30
CA ASP A 82 -12.57 26.10 14.59
C ASP A 82 -11.90 26.70 13.34
N ILE A 83 -11.38 25.83 12.46
CA ILE A 83 -10.83 26.25 11.16
C ILE A 83 -11.91 26.91 10.29
N ILE A 84 -13.12 26.35 10.25
CA ILE A 84 -14.22 26.87 9.43
C ILE A 84 -14.69 28.24 9.94
N TYR A 85 -14.66 28.49 11.25
CA TYR A 85 -15.04 29.78 11.85
C TYR A 85 -14.00 30.89 11.68
N CYS A 86 -12.81 30.59 11.15
CA CYS A 86 -11.78 31.60 10.91
C CYS A 86 -12.14 32.51 9.70
N PRO A 87 -12.30 33.83 9.88
CA PRO A 87 -12.82 34.74 8.85
C PRO A 87 -11.86 35.03 7.68
N ASN A 88 -10.59 34.61 7.78
CA ASN A 88 -9.55 34.89 6.78
C ASN A 88 -9.21 33.66 5.90
N LEU A 89 -10.03 32.60 5.92
CA LEU A 89 -9.81 31.43 5.09
C LEU A 89 -10.12 31.70 3.62
N LEU A 90 -9.32 31.12 2.73
CA LEU A 90 -9.64 31.07 1.32
C LEU A 90 -10.83 30.11 1.07
N PRO A 91 -11.62 30.34 0.01
CA PRO A 91 -12.74 29.46 -0.34
C PRO A 91 -12.34 27.98 -0.50
N ALA A 92 -11.11 27.71 -0.96
CA ALA A 92 -10.59 26.35 -1.14
C ALA A 92 -10.33 25.65 0.20
N GLU A 93 -9.84 26.38 1.20
CA GLU A 93 -9.56 25.86 2.55
C GLU A 93 -10.87 25.55 3.26
N HIS A 94 -11.83 26.49 3.18
CA HIS A 94 -13.15 26.32 3.76
C HIS A 94 -13.84 25.10 3.15
N LYS A 95 -13.82 24.99 1.82
CA LYS A 95 -14.38 23.82 1.13
C LYS A 95 -13.70 22.51 1.54
N ALA A 96 -12.38 22.51 1.70
CA ALA A 96 -11.64 21.31 2.10
C ALA A 96 -11.99 20.89 3.54
N ALA A 97 -12.04 21.83 4.48
CA ALA A 97 -12.40 21.58 5.88
C ALA A 97 -13.85 21.08 6.01
N SER A 98 -14.82 21.74 5.35
CA SER A 98 -16.23 21.31 5.39
C SER A 98 -16.44 19.91 4.79
N GLN A 99 -15.70 19.56 3.73
CA GLN A 99 -15.75 18.21 3.17
C GLN A 99 -15.22 17.16 4.15
N LEU A 100 -14.14 17.47 4.87
CA LEU A 100 -13.57 16.58 5.88
C LEU A 100 -14.49 16.41 7.07
N LEU A 101 -15.07 17.51 7.55
CA LEU A 101 -16.07 17.47 8.60
C LEU A 101 -17.23 16.55 8.21
N ARG A 102 -17.69 16.63 6.96
CA ARG A 102 -18.74 15.73 6.45
C ARG A 102 -18.27 14.27 6.38
N LEU A 103 -17.02 14.00 5.99
CA LEU A 103 -16.49 12.64 5.91
C LEU A 103 -16.31 12.01 7.28
N ILE A 104 -15.85 12.77 8.28
CA ILE A 104 -15.61 12.27 9.63
C ILE A 104 -16.91 12.14 10.44
N THR A 105 -17.94 12.95 10.14
CA THR A 105 -19.25 12.90 10.81
C THR A 105 -20.24 11.94 10.16
N LYS A 106 -20.15 11.68 8.85
CA LYS A 106 -21.00 10.68 8.20
C LYS A 106 -20.50 9.28 8.51
N GLU A 107 -21.34 8.48 9.14
CA GLU A 107 -21.21 7.03 9.17
C GLU A 107 -21.28 6.53 7.72
N GLU A 108 -20.18 5.96 7.21
CA GLU A 108 -20.25 5.14 6.00
C GLU A 108 -21.26 4.02 6.28
N PRO A 109 -22.16 3.69 5.33
CA PRO A 109 -23.07 2.57 5.54
C PRO A 109 -22.24 1.32 5.81
N GLU A 110 -22.57 0.63 6.91
CA GLU A 110 -21.99 -0.63 7.45
C GLU A 110 -21.82 -1.78 6.43
N SER A 111 -22.08 -1.53 5.15
CA SER A 111 -21.91 -2.39 3.98
C SER A 111 -20.53 -3.03 3.81
N ASN A 112 -19.49 -2.50 4.44
CA ASN A 112 -18.13 -3.06 4.36
C ASN A 112 -17.75 -3.96 5.57
N LYS A 113 -18.63 -4.15 6.56
CA LYS A 113 -18.34 -5.10 7.65
C LYS A 113 -18.60 -6.52 7.16
N VAL A 114 -17.51 -7.24 6.96
CA VAL A 114 -17.53 -8.68 6.65
C VAL A 114 -18.05 -9.44 7.87
N ASP A 115 -19.18 -10.13 7.72
CA ASP A 115 -19.71 -11.00 8.78
C ASP A 115 -18.85 -12.24 8.94
N LEU A 116 -17.93 -12.18 9.91
CA LEU A 116 -17.04 -13.28 10.30
C LEU A 116 -17.80 -14.56 10.64
N LYS A 117 -19.00 -14.46 11.23
CA LYS A 117 -19.80 -15.65 11.59
C LYS A 117 -20.28 -16.37 10.35
N LYS A 118 -20.72 -15.63 9.33
CA LYS A 118 -21.14 -16.19 8.04
C LYS A 118 -19.98 -16.80 7.24
N LEU A 119 -18.76 -16.28 7.37
CA LEU A 119 -17.58 -16.86 6.72
C LEU A 119 -17.11 -18.15 7.38
N LEU A 120 -17.16 -18.20 8.72
CA LEU A 120 -16.69 -19.35 9.50
C LEU A 120 -17.76 -20.43 9.64
N SER A 121 -19.03 -20.13 9.34
CA SER A 121 -20.08 -21.13 9.37
C SER A 121 -19.85 -22.19 8.29
N PRO A 122 -20.01 -23.49 8.61
CA PRO A 122 -19.92 -24.55 7.62
C PRO A 122 -20.85 -24.28 6.43
N PRO A 123 -20.44 -24.62 5.20
CA PRO A 123 -21.30 -24.46 4.03
C PRO A 123 -22.55 -25.34 4.19
N THR A 124 -23.69 -24.82 3.72
CA THR A 124 -24.92 -25.62 3.73
C THR A 124 -24.77 -26.82 2.80
N ILE A 125 -25.50 -27.90 3.09
CA ILE A 125 -25.50 -29.12 2.25
C ILE A 125 -25.82 -28.77 0.79
N ALA A 126 -26.74 -27.83 0.54
CA ALA A 126 -27.05 -27.34 -0.80
C ALA A 126 -25.86 -26.67 -1.50
N HIS A 127 -25.03 -25.92 -0.75
CA HIS A 127 -23.81 -25.32 -1.26
C HIS A 127 -22.80 -26.39 -1.70
N VAL A 128 -22.56 -27.38 -0.83
CA VAL A 128 -21.64 -28.49 -1.10
C VAL A 128 -22.09 -29.30 -2.31
N ILE A 129 -23.39 -29.64 -2.41
CA ILE A 129 -23.95 -30.36 -3.57
C ILE A 129 -23.74 -29.58 -4.86
N ARG A 130 -23.94 -28.25 -4.83
CA ARG A 130 -23.73 -27.38 -6.00
C ARG A 130 -22.26 -27.35 -6.41
N GLU A 131 -21.33 -27.31 -5.48
CA GLU A 131 -19.89 -27.39 -5.77
C GLU A 131 -19.49 -28.74 -6.38
N ILE A 132 -19.93 -29.86 -5.79
CA ILE A 132 -19.68 -31.20 -6.34
C ILE A 132 -20.19 -31.28 -7.78
N ARG A 133 -21.41 -30.81 -8.02
CA ARG A 133 -21.99 -30.77 -9.36
C ARG A 133 -21.15 -29.92 -10.31
N HIS A 134 -20.67 -28.76 -9.86
CA HIS A 134 -19.82 -27.89 -10.67
C HIS A 134 -18.52 -28.60 -11.09
N PHE A 135 -17.84 -29.27 -10.15
CA PHE A 135 -16.61 -30.00 -10.45
C PHE A 135 -16.86 -31.22 -11.36
N GLN A 136 -18.01 -31.86 -11.26
CA GLN A 136 -18.36 -33.03 -12.10
C GLN A 136 -18.89 -32.67 -13.49
N GLN A 137 -19.38 -31.43 -13.69
CA GLN A 137 -19.98 -31.00 -14.96
C GLN A 137 -18.94 -30.67 -16.05
N THR A 138 -17.68 -30.45 -15.68
CA THR A 138 -16.64 -30.07 -16.64
C THR A 138 -15.96 -31.33 -17.18
N PRO A 139 -16.18 -31.72 -18.44
CA PRO A 139 -15.56 -32.92 -19.00
C PRO A 139 -14.05 -32.74 -19.14
N TYR A 140 -13.30 -33.79 -18.82
CA TYR A 140 -11.85 -33.81 -19.05
C TYR A 140 -11.56 -33.88 -20.56
N LYS A 141 -10.60 -33.08 -21.02
CA LYS A 141 -10.07 -33.11 -22.39
C LYS A 141 -8.81 -33.97 -22.47
N ILE A 142 -8.85 -35.15 -21.86
CA ILE A 142 -7.73 -36.08 -21.82
C ILE A 142 -8.16 -37.35 -22.55
N GLU A 143 -7.36 -37.76 -23.53
CA GLU A 143 -7.61 -38.99 -24.28
C GLU A 143 -7.23 -40.22 -23.45
N LEU A 144 -8.00 -41.29 -23.60
CA LEU A 144 -7.74 -42.55 -22.90
C LEU A 144 -6.54 -43.26 -23.52
N ILE A 145 -5.51 -43.53 -22.72
CA ILE A 145 -4.35 -44.32 -23.13
C ILE A 145 -4.40 -45.67 -22.44
N THR A 146 -4.87 -46.70 -23.15
CA THR A 146 -5.14 -48.04 -22.60
C THR A 146 -3.94 -48.66 -21.87
N LYS A 147 -2.72 -48.47 -22.38
CA LYS A 147 -1.49 -48.98 -21.72
C LYS A 147 -1.29 -48.37 -20.34
N VAL A 148 -1.51 -47.05 -20.22
CA VAL A 148 -1.37 -46.32 -18.96
C VAL A 148 -2.49 -46.73 -18.01
N THR A 149 -3.73 -46.79 -18.50
CA THR A 149 -4.88 -47.22 -17.69
C THR A 149 -4.69 -48.62 -17.13
N ASN A 150 -4.23 -49.58 -17.94
CA ASN A 150 -4.00 -50.95 -17.47
C ASN A 150 -2.90 -51.00 -16.40
N TYR A 151 -1.83 -50.25 -16.55
CA TYR A 151 -0.77 -50.15 -15.54
C TYR A 151 -1.29 -49.54 -14.24
N LEU A 152 -2.05 -48.44 -14.31
CA LEU A 152 -2.60 -47.76 -13.13
C LEU A 152 -3.66 -48.59 -12.40
N LEU A 153 -4.38 -49.45 -13.11
CA LEU A 153 -5.44 -50.29 -12.56
C LEU A 153 -4.96 -51.69 -12.15
N ASP A 154 -3.68 -52.02 -12.32
CA ASP A 154 -3.12 -53.33 -11.98
C ASP A 154 -2.90 -53.46 -10.46
N PRO A 155 -3.72 -54.25 -9.74
CA PRO A 155 -3.58 -54.39 -8.29
C PRO A 155 -2.34 -55.19 -7.88
N SER A 156 -1.71 -55.93 -8.80
CA SER A 156 -0.50 -56.70 -8.50
C SER A 156 0.73 -55.82 -8.25
N LEU A 157 0.64 -54.53 -8.63
CA LEU A 157 1.66 -53.52 -8.34
C LEU A 157 1.56 -52.98 -6.91
N LEU A 158 0.47 -53.27 -6.19
CA LEU A 158 0.30 -52.83 -4.81
C LEU A 158 1.18 -53.66 -3.87
N LEU A 159 1.85 -52.96 -2.96
CA LEU A 159 2.62 -53.55 -1.86
C LEU A 159 1.87 -53.30 -0.57
N ASP A 160 1.79 -54.32 0.27
CA ASP A 160 1.23 -54.19 1.61
C ASP A 160 2.10 -53.23 2.45
N GLU A 161 1.47 -52.53 3.40
CA GLU A 161 2.15 -51.56 4.26
C GLU A 161 3.40 -52.14 4.93
N LYS A 162 3.32 -53.40 5.37
CA LYS A 162 4.41 -54.12 6.02
C LYS A 162 5.58 -54.38 5.07
N ASP A 163 5.29 -54.79 3.85
CA ASP A 163 6.31 -55.08 2.84
C ASP A 163 7.00 -53.79 2.37
N LEU A 164 6.23 -52.71 2.23
CA LEU A 164 6.74 -51.39 1.89
C LEU A 164 7.66 -50.84 2.99
N TYR A 165 7.28 -51.04 4.26
CA TYR A 165 8.13 -50.69 5.40
C TYR A 165 9.44 -51.49 5.42
N HIS A 166 9.38 -52.81 5.21
CA HIS A 166 10.58 -53.65 5.16
C HIS A 166 11.50 -53.25 3.99
N LYS A 167 10.96 -53.08 2.78
CA LYS A 167 11.71 -52.59 1.62
C LYS A 167 12.34 -51.22 1.87
N SER A 168 11.64 -50.32 2.56
CA SER A 168 12.18 -49.02 2.95
C SER A 168 13.40 -49.15 3.87
N LEU A 169 13.37 -50.08 4.84
CA LEU A 169 14.52 -50.37 5.72
C LEU A 169 15.69 -51.02 4.97
N GLU A 170 15.42 -51.79 3.91
CA GLU A 170 16.47 -52.36 3.06
C GLU A 170 17.17 -51.28 2.23
N ILE A 171 16.40 -50.34 1.67
CA ILE A 171 16.93 -49.18 0.92
C ILE A 171 17.76 -48.28 1.83
N GLU A 172 17.24 -47.98 3.03
CA GLU A 172 17.94 -47.17 4.03
C GLU A 172 17.89 -47.83 5.42
N PRO A 173 18.94 -48.58 5.79
CA PRO A 173 19.02 -49.23 7.09
C PRO A 173 19.06 -48.21 8.22
N LYS A 174 18.21 -48.39 9.23
CA LYS A 174 18.25 -47.57 10.44
C LYS A 174 19.56 -47.83 11.18
N THR A 175 20.42 -46.82 11.23
CA THR A 175 21.66 -46.87 12.03
C THR A 175 21.28 -46.99 13.51
N SER A 176 21.82 -48.01 14.17
CA SER A 176 21.73 -48.09 15.63
C SER A 176 22.55 -46.92 16.19
N ARG A 177 21.92 -46.05 16.98
CA ARG A 177 22.58 -44.89 17.62
C ARG A 177 23.61 -45.27 18.70
N LEU A 178 24.16 -46.48 18.68
CA LEU A 178 25.02 -47.04 19.72
C LEU A 178 26.35 -47.62 19.22
N SER A 179 26.76 -47.37 17.97
CA SER A 179 28.15 -47.66 17.56
C SER A 179 28.77 -46.65 16.58
N SER A 180 28.26 -45.42 16.54
CA SER A 180 28.93 -44.33 15.85
C SER A 180 29.82 -43.57 16.81
N SER A 181 30.85 -44.24 17.35
CA SER A 181 32.09 -43.55 17.72
C SER A 181 32.73 -43.06 16.42
N THR A 182 32.24 -41.92 15.95
CA THR A 182 32.96 -40.88 15.22
C THR A 182 34.35 -41.31 14.72
N LEU A 183 34.41 -42.01 13.58
CA LEU A 183 35.58 -41.95 12.71
C LEU A 183 35.54 -40.59 12.00
N ILE A 184 35.93 -39.54 12.72
CA ILE A 184 36.38 -38.30 12.09
C ILE A 184 37.61 -38.69 11.27
N ILE A 185 37.44 -38.64 9.97
CA ILE A 185 38.51 -38.57 8.98
C ILE A 185 39.31 -37.30 9.31
N LEU A 186 40.42 -37.46 10.03
CA LEU A 186 41.44 -36.42 10.19
C LEU A 186 42.61 -36.77 9.26
N PRO A 187 43.12 -35.83 8.43
CA PRO A 187 44.28 -36.11 7.58
C PRO A 187 45.54 -36.33 8.44
N PRO A 188 46.51 -37.13 7.97
CA PRO A 188 47.69 -37.46 8.76
C PRO A 188 48.58 -36.22 8.90
N SER A 189 48.84 -35.80 10.14
CA SER A 189 49.80 -34.74 10.44
C SER A 189 51.22 -35.29 10.29
N VAL A 190 52.02 -34.58 9.49
CA VAL A 190 53.39 -34.92 9.13
C VAL A 190 54.29 -34.91 10.35
N SER A 191 55.00 -36.02 10.56
CA SER A 191 56.03 -36.20 11.57
C SER A 191 57.26 -35.34 11.28
N HIS A 192 57.51 -34.31 12.10
CA HIS A 192 58.83 -33.71 12.21
C HIS A 192 59.66 -34.48 13.25
N ALA A 193 60.54 -35.33 12.75
CA ALA A 193 61.73 -35.72 13.48
C ALA A 193 62.65 -34.50 13.61
N SER A 194 63.13 -34.21 14.82
CA SER A 194 64.38 -33.49 15.00
C SER A 194 65.12 -34.04 16.21
N THR A 195 66.09 -34.87 15.88
CA THR A 195 67.25 -35.22 16.70
C THR A 195 67.99 -33.97 17.16
N LYS A 196 68.20 -33.81 18.46
CA LYS A 196 69.52 -33.82 19.12
C LYS A 196 69.37 -33.70 20.63
#